data_AF-A0A9W8RNU3-F1
#
_entry.id   AF-A0A9W8RNU3-F1
#
_cell.length_a   1.000
_cell.length_b   1.000
_cell.length_c   1.000
_cell.angle_alpha   90.00
_cell.angle_beta   90.00
_cell.angle_gamma   90.00
#
_symmetry.space_group_name_H-M   'P 1'
#
loop_
_entity.id
_entity.type
_entity.pdbx_description
1 polymer ?
#
loop_
_entity_poly.entity_id
_entity_poly.type
_entity_poly.pdbx_seq_one_letter_code
_entity_poly.pdbx_strand_id
1 'polypeptide(L)'
;MSVHEPSVRHILDRALGNLSSSNSLTDQNFTLITAVCAKVCCFVPSELFSLGASLADTFLEASRNCFSTYAEADLENPCAESITIRYLHSNCLHTRARRSTLSWHIFGEAVRLAQRMRLHDESLYTSLTPVEALLRRCAFWQLYAGDKSLAVLRSMPIVIYDHMFEDGITTA
;
A
#
# COMPACT_ATOMS: atom_id res chain seq x y z
N MET A 1 9.59 2.76 -7.82
CA MET A 1 8.33 3.34 -8.35
C MET A 1 8.16 4.70 -7.73
N SER A 2 8.11 5.71 -8.59
CA SER A 2 7.77 7.08 -8.21
C SER A 2 6.34 7.06 -7.71
N VAL A 3 6.14 7.46 -6.46
CA VAL A 3 4.86 7.95 -5.98
C VAL A 3 4.32 8.95 -7.02
N HIS A 4 3.04 8.87 -7.39
CA HIS A 4 2.44 9.85 -8.31
C HIS A 4 2.50 11.22 -7.64
N GLU A 5 3.55 11.96 -7.97
CA GLU A 5 3.98 13.19 -7.33
C GLU A 5 2.85 14.22 -7.24
N PRO A 6 1.99 14.42 -8.27
CA PRO A 6 0.83 15.31 -8.16
C PRO A 6 -0.21 14.85 -7.14
N SER A 7 -0.46 13.54 -7.01
CA SER A 7 -1.44 13.02 -6.04
C SER A 7 -0.92 13.18 -4.62
N VAL A 8 0.37 12.95 -4.39
CA VAL A 8 0.96 13.14 -3.07
C VAL A 8 1.14 14.60 -2.72
N ARG A 9 1.51 15.47 -3.67
CA ARG A 9 1.42 16.93 -3.46
C ARG A 9 0.00 17.34 -3.13
N HIS A 10 -1.01 16.90 -3.88
CA HIS A 10 -2.39 17.25 -3.58
C HIS A 10 -2.86 16.77 -2.19
N ILE A 11 -2.48 15.56 -1.76
CA ILE A 11 -2.78 15.06 -0.42
C ILE A 11 -2.00 15.84 0.65
N LEU A 12 -0.73 16.15 0.41
CA LEU A 12 0.10 16.93 1.32
C LEU A 12 -0.39 18.36 1.43
N ASP A 13 -0.69 19.04 0.33
CA ASP A 13 -1.22 20.41 0.29
C ASP A 13 -2.61 20.48 0.92
N ARG A 14 -3.43 19.45 0.74
CA ARG A 14 -4.70 19.33 1.47
C ARG A 14 -4.48 19.08 2.96
N ALA A 15 -3.54 18.22 3.35
CA ALA A 15 -3.26 17.93 4.75
C ALA A 15 -2.61 19.13 5.46
N LEU A 16 -1.68 19.81 4.80
CA LEU A 16 -0.90 20.93 5.31
C LEU A 16 -1.68 22.25 5.22
N GLY A 17 -2.42 22.49 4.13
CA GLY A 17 -3.28 23.66 3.97
C GLY A 17 -4.49 23.66 4.91
N ASN A 18 -4.97 22.48 5.32
CA ASN A 18 -6.04 22.34 6.33
C ASN A 18 -5.54 22.44 7.78
N LEU A 19 -4.22 22.45 8.05
CA LEU A 19 -3.71 22.74 9.41
C LEU A 19 -4.06 24.16 9.86
N SER A 20 -4.32 25.07 8.91
CA SER A 20 -4.78 26.44 9.15
C SER A 20 -6.29 26.58 9.41
N SER A 21 -7.09 25.53 9.18
CA SER A 21 -8.55 25.57 9.31
C SER A 21 -9.13 24.22 9.72
N SER A 22 -9.18 23.97 11.04
CA SER A 22 -10.08 23.08 11.81
C SER A 22 -10.63 21.75 11.23
N ASN A 23 -10.06 21.18 10.17
CA ASN A 23 -10.44 19.86 9.67
C ASN A 23 -9.38 18.87 10.15
N SER A 24 -9.73 18.04 11.14
CA SER A 24 -8.86 16.96 11.61
C SER A 24 -8.52 16.03 10.44
N LEU A 25 -7.26 15.64 10.34
CA LEU A 25 -6.82 14.61 9.41
C LEU A 25 -7.60 13.31 9.72
N THR A 26 -8.20 12.68 8.70
CA THR A 26 -8.88 11.39 8.91
C THR A 26 -7.86 10.31 9.30
N ASP A 27 -8.29 9.30 10.06
CA ASP A 27 -7.43 8.16 10.44
C ASP A 27 -6.82 7.48 9.20
N GLN A 28 -7.57 7.38 8.11
CA GLN A 28 -7.10 6.83 6.84
C GLN A 28 -5.96 7.67 6.24
N ASN A 29 -6.12 9.00 6.20
CA ASN A 29 -5.11 9.92 5.68
C ASN A 29 -3.85 9.91 6.56
N PHE A 30 -4.03 9.91 7.89
CA PHE A 30 -2.92 9.79 8.82
C PHE A 30 -2.14 8.50 8.60
N THR A 31 -2.86 7.37 8.50
CA THR A 31 -2.27 6.05 8.27
C THR A 31 -1.48 6.01 6.96
N LEU A 32 -2.05 6.52 5.88
CA LEU A 32 -1.39 6.53 4.57
C LEU A 32 -0.14 7.41 4.58
N ILE A 33 -0.23 8.64 5.10
CA ILE A 33 0.90 9.58 5.16
C ILE A 33 2.04 8.98 5.99
N THR A 34 1.75 8.44 7.17
CA THR A 34 2.76 7.81 8.02
C THR A 34 3.34 6.53 7.38
N ALA A 35 2.54 5.73 6.66
CA ALA A 35 3.05 4.59 5.89
C ALA A 35 4.02 5.03 4.78
N VAL A 36 3.69 6.10 4.06
CA VAL A 36 4.56 6.67 3.02
C VAL A 36 5.85 7.20 3.65
N CYS A 37 5.77 7.97 4.74
CA CYS A 37 6.93 8.45 5.46
C CYS A 37 7.83 7.29 5.91
N ALA A 38 7.26 6.22 6.48
CA ALA A 38 8.02 5.02 6.85
C ALA A 38 8.72 4.39 5.64
N LYS A 39 8.02 4.27 4.51
CA LYS A 39 8.59 3.71 3.27
C LYS A 39 9.74 4.58 2.74
N VAL A 40 9.59 5.90 2.73
CA VAL A 40 10.66 6.83 2.34
C VAL A 40 11.86 6.66 3.26
N CYS A 41 11.65 6.65 4.57
CA CYS A 41 12.69 6.44 5.57
C CYS A 41 13.44 5.11 5.40
N CYS A 42 12.76 4.05 4.96
CA CYS A 42 13.35 2.72 4.79
C CYS A 42 14.14 2.56 3.48
N PHE A 43 13.83 3.33 2.44
CA PHE A 43 14.33 3.09 1.07
C PHE A 43 15.17 4.24 0.50
N VAL A 44 15.12 5.44 1.09
CA VAL A 44 16.01 6.54 0.70
C VAL A 44 17.40 6.31 1.34
N PRO A 45 18.49 6.36 0.55
CA PRO A 45 19.85 6.21 1.06
C PRO A 45 20.18 7.26 2.14
N SER A 46 20.96 6.87 3.14
CA SER A 46 21.30 7.74 4.28
C SER A 46 22.10 8.98 3.89
N GLU A 47 22.76 8.97 2.73
CA GLU A 47 23.44 10.12 2.13
C GLU A 47 22.45 11.23 1.75
N LEU A 48 21.24 10.86 1.34
CA LEU A 48 20.18 11.80 0.97
C LEU A 48 19.25 12.11 2.15
N PHE A 49 19.09 11.15 3.08
CA PHE A 49 18.24 11.32 4.24
C PHE A 49 18.77 10.55 5.46
N SER A 50 19.71 11.17 6.17
CA SER A 50 20.40 10.58 7.33
C SER A 50 19.46 10.25 8.50
N LEU A 51 18.37 11.02 8.65
CA LEU A 51 17.33 10.82 9.67
C LEU A 51 16.39 9.64 9.35
N GLY A 52 16.44 9.07 8.14
CA GLY A 52 15.53 8.00 7.74
C GLY A 52 15.61 6.78 8.65
N ALA A 53 16.82 6.36 9.00
CA ALA A 53 17.03 5.17 9.83
C ALA A 53 16.42 5.30 11.24
N SER A 54 16.43 6.50 11.82
CA SER A 54 15.87 6.75 13.17
C SER A 54 14.36 6.97 13.16
N LEU A 55 13.80 7.48 12.06
CA LEU A 55 12.37 7.81 11.97
C LEU A 55 11.51 6.69 11.36
N ALA A 56 12.12 5.74 10.64
CA ALA A 56 11.41 4.67 9.94
C ALA A 56 10.45 3.88 10.84
N ASP A 57 10.92 3.46 12.03
CA ASP A 57 10.11 2.66 12.95
C ASP A 57 9.00 3.49 13.58
N THR A 58 9.28 4.74 13.96
CA THR A 58 8.29 5.66 14.52
C THR A 58 7.12 5.87 13.55
N PHE A 59 7.41 6.12 12.28
CA PHE A 59 6.35 6.28 11.28
C PHE A 59 5.61 4.97 10.99
N LEU A 60 6.31 3.83 10.95
CA LEU A 60 5.69 2.54 10.73
C LEU A 60 4.75 2.16 11.88
N GLU A 61 5.17 2.38 13.12
CA GLU A 61 4.38 2.14 14.33
C GLU A 61 3.16 3.06 14.38
N ALA A 62 3.34 4.36 14.14
CA ALA A 62 2.23 5.32 14.08
C ALA A 62 1.17 4.89 13.04
N SER A 63 1.63 4.49 11.84
CA SER A 63 0.75 4.01 10.78
C SER A 63 0.01 2.74 11.17
N ARG A 64 0.71 1.73 11.72
CA ARG A 64 0.08 0.46 12.12
C ARG A 64 -0.89 0.62 13.27
N ASN A 65 -0.56 1.46 14.26
CA ASN A 65 -1.41 1.72 15.41
C ASN A 65 -2.70 2.43 14.98
N CYS A 66 -2.60 3.45 14.12
CA CYS A 66 -3.78 4.10 13.57
C CYS A 66 -4.58 3.15 12.67
N PHE A 67 -3.94 2.39 11.79
CA PHE A 67 -4.63 1.41 10.95
C PHE A 67 -5.44 0.40 11.77
N SER A 68 -4.90 -0.03 12.92
CA SER A 68 -5.55 -1.02 13.78
C SER A 68 -6.89 -0.56 14.36
N THR A 69 -7.14 0.75 14.44
CA THR A 69 -8.41 1.28 14.98
C THR A 69 -9.59 1.09 14.02
N TYR A 70 -9.32 0.91 12.72
CA TYR A 70 -10.34 0.79 11.68
C TYR A 70 -10.12 -0.40 10.73
N ALA A 71 -9.12 -1.26 11.01
CA ALA A 71 -8.74 -2.37 10.13
C ALA A 71 -9.89 -3.34 9.82
N GLU A 72 -10.77 -3.63 10.78
CA GLU A 72 -11.94 -4.50 10.56
C GLU A 72 -12.96 -3.86 9.63
N ALA A 73 -13.30 -2.58 9.85
CA ALA A 73 -14.22 -1.84 8.99
C ALA A 73 -13.68 -1.67 7.56
N ASP A 74 -12.36 -1.52 7.43
CA ASP A 74 -11.66 -1.48 6.13
C ASP A 74 -11.79 -2.79 5.34
N LEU A 75 -11.85 -3.94 6.01
CA LEU A 75 -12.04 -5.24 5.34
C LEU A 75 -13.44 -5.40 4.72
N GLU A 76 -14.46 -4.73 5.28
CA GLU A 76 -15.82 -4.77 4.76
C GLU A 76 -15.96 -3.94 3.49
N ASN A 77 -15.28 -2.79 3.41
CA ASN A 77 -15.35 -1.86 2.28
C ASN A 77 -13.94 -1.44 1.79
N PRO A 78 -13.16 -2.36 1.20
CA PRO A 78 -11.78 -2.08 0.81
C PRO A 78 -11.69 -1.17 -0.42
N CYS A 79 -10.65 -0.34 -0.44
CA CYS A 79 -10.31 0.58 -1.53
C CYS A 79 -8.83 0.42 -1.94
N ALA A 80 -8.37 1.20 -2.92
CA ALA A 80 -6.98 1.17 -3.34
C ALA A 80 -6.00 1.54 -2.20
N GLU A 81 -6.41 2.43 -1.29
CA GLU A 81 -5.62 2.80 -0.11
C GLU A 81 -5.47 1.63 0.86
N SER A 82 -6.50 0.81 1.06
CA SER A 82 -6.47 -0.39 1.91
C SER A 82 -5.35 -1.37 1.50
N ILE A 83 -5.17 -1.53 0.19
CA ILE A 83 -4.11 -2.36 -0.40
C ILE A 83 -2.76 -1.64 -0.28
N THR A 84 -2.73 -0.35 -0.59
CA THR A 84 -1.50 0.45 -0.56
C THR A 84 -0.87 0.48 0.83
N ILE A 85 -1.67 0.70 1.89
CA ILE A 85 -1.21 0.72 3.29
C ILE A 85 -0.56 -0.62 3.65
N ARG A 86 -1.24 -1.74 3.39
CA ARG A 86 -0.71 -3.08 3.68
C ARG A 86 0.56 -3.39 2.88
N TYR A 87 0.60 -3.01 1.61
CA TYR A 87 1.80 -3.15 0.78
C TYR A 87 2.98 -2.35 1.34
N LEU A 88 2.76 -1.09 1.74
CA LEU A 88 3.78 -0.24 2.35
C LEU A 88 4.28 -0.83 3.68
N HIS A 89 3.37 -1.26 4.57
CA HIS A 89 3.73 -1.91 5.83
C HIS A 89 4.57 -3.16 5.60
N SER A 90 4.16 -4.03 4.67
CA SER A 90 4.89 -5.23 4.31
C SER A 90 6.31 -4.90 3.85
N ASN A 91 6.46 -3.89 2.98
CA ASN A 91 7.75 -3.46 2.43
C ASN A 91 8.71 -2.93 3.52
N CYS A 92 8.20 -2.09 4.43
CA CYS A 92 9.00 -1.55 5.53
C CYS A 92 9.46 -2.68 6.46
N LEU A 93 8.57 -3.61 6.82
CA LEU A 93 8.90 -4.76 7.66
C LEU A 93 9.89 -5.72 7.00
N HIS A 94 9.80 -5.90 5.68
CA HIS A 94 10.76 -6.68 4.90
C HIS A 94 12.17 -6.13 5.04
N THR A 95 12.30 -4.81 4.92
CA THR A 95 13.58 -4.11 4.81
C THR A 95 14.25 -3.94 6.17
N ARG A 96 13.48 -3.54 7.18
CA ARG A 96 13.99 -3.13 8.49
C ARG A 96 14.15 -4.28 9.46
N ALA A 97 13.14 -5.14 9.54
CA ALA A 97 12.97 -5.96 10.73
C ALA A 97 13.56 -7.37 10.60
N ARG A 98 14.06 -7.77 9.41
CA ARG A 98 14.32 -9.17 9.06
C ARG A 98 13.14 -10.11 9.38
N ARG A 99 11.94 -9.55 9.58
CA ARG A 99 10.69 -10.28 9.88
C ARG A 99 10.04 -10.67 8.56
N SER A 100 10.73 -11.49 7.77
CA SER A 100 10.29 -11.95 6.45
C SER A 100 8.91 -12.60 6.52
N THR A 101 8.64 -13.40 7.54
CA THR A 101 7.34 -14.06 7.75
C THR A 101 6.21 -13.07 8.01
N LEU A 102 6.39 -12.11 8.93
CA LEU A 102 5.37 -11.09 9.20
C LEU A 102 5.11 -10.20 7.99
N SER A 103 6.17 -9.77 7.31
CA SER A 103 6.09 -9.02 6.06
C SER A 103 5.27 -9.77 5.01
N TRP A 104 5.51 -11.07 4.86
CA TRP A 104 4.77 -11.92 3.92
C TRP A 104 3.29 -12.08 4.30
N HIS A 105 2.95 -12.26 5.59
CA HIS A 105 1.55 -12.35 6.00
C HIS A 105 0.77 -11.07 5.69
N ILE A 106 1.37 -9.90 5.96
CA ILE A 106 0.74 -8.60 5.66
C ILE A 106 0.63 -8.39 4.14
N PHE A 107 1.64 -8.82 3.36
CA PHE A 107 1.53 -8.84 1.90
C PHE A 107 0.36 -9.71 1.44
N GLY A 108 0.20 -10.90 2.03
CA GLY A 108 -0.89 -11.82 1.74
C GLY A 108 -2.29 -11.28 2.07
N GLU A 109 -2.42 -10.36 3.04
CA GLU A 109 -3.68 -9.62 3.24
C GLU A 109 -3.98 -8.70 2.06
N ALA A 110 -3.00 -7.96 1.56
CA ALA A 110 -3.15 -7.09 0.40
C ALA A 110 -3.54 -7.89 -0.86
N VAL A 111 -2.90 -9.05 -1.07
CA VAL A 111 -3.23 -9.98 -2.16
C VAL A 111 -4.69 -10.47 -2.05
N ARG A 112 -5.12 -10.89 -0.87
CA ARG A 112 -6.51 -11.35 -0.64
C ARG A 112 -7.53 -10.25 -0.89
N LEU A 113 -7.23 -9.00 -0.50
CA LEU A 113 -8.09 -7.87 -0.83
C LEU A 113 -8.15 -7.61 -2.34
N ALA A 114 -7.02 -7.64 -3.04
CA ALA A 114 -7.00 -7.46 -4.49
C ALA A 114 -7.82 -8.55 -5.22
N GLN A 115 -7.77 -9.79 -4.73
CA GLN A 115 -8.60 -10.88 -5.23
C GLN A 115 -10.09 -10.67 -4.94
N ARG A 116 -10.46 -10.30 -3.70
CA ARG A 116 -11.86 -9.99 -3.31
C ARG A 116 -12.44 -8.83 -4.12
N MET A 117 -11.63 -7.80 -4.37
CA MET A 117 -11.99 -6.63 -5.18
C MET A 117 -11.94 -6.92 -6.68
N ARG A 118 -11.52 -8.12 -7.09
CA ARG A 118 -11.36 -8.55 -8.48
C ARG A 118 -10.54 -7.57 -9.32
N LEU A 119 -9.41 -7.11 -8.76
CA LEU A 119 -8.56 -6.12 -9.45
C LEU A 119 -7.86 -6.64 -10.72
N HIS A 120 -8.05 -7.90 -11.08
CA HIS A 120 -7.61 -8.44 -12.37
C HIS A 120 -8.58 -8.08 -13.51
N ASP A 121 -9.81 -7.63 -13.20
CA ASP A 121 -10.90 -7.42 -14.14
C ASP A 121 -11.10 -5.94 -14.47
N GLU A 122 -10.73 -5.56 -15.70
CA GLU A 122 -10.81 -4.19 -16.21
C GLU A 122 -12.25 -3.65 -16.29
N SER A 123 -13.22 -4.54 -16.53
CA SER A 123 -14.63 -4.14 -16.70
C SER A 123 -15.21 -3.49 -15.44
N LEU A 124 -14.70 -3.88 -14.27
CA LEU A 124 -15.13 -3.37 -12.97
C LEU A 124 -14.69 -1.93 -12.69
N TYR A 125 -13.80 -1.37 -13.52
CA TYR A 125 -13.34 0.00 -13.36
C TYR A 125 -14.22 1.02 -14.07
N THR A 126 -15.11 0.57 -14.95
CA THR A 126 -16.00 1.45 -15.75
C THR A 126 -16.93 2.31 -14.89
N SER A 127 -17.30 1.82 -13.70
CA SER A 127 -18.15 2.53 -12.73
C SER A 127 -17.35 3.37 -11.73
N LEU A 128 -16.03 3.35 -11.77
CA LEU A 128 -15.17 4.05 -10.81
C LEU A 128 -14.73 5.42 -11.32
N THR A 129 -14.28 6.26 -10.41
CA THR A 129 -13.60 7.50 -10.81
C THR A 129 -12.29 7.14 -11.54
N PRO A 130 -11.84 7.97 -12.51
CA PRO A 130 -10.59 7.69 -13.23
C PRO A 130 -9.37 7.52 -12.32
N VAL A 131 -9.35 8.26 -11.20
CA VAL A 131 -8.27 8.19 -10.20
C VAL A 131 -8.30 6.86 -9.48
N GLU A 132 -9.46 6.42 -8.97
CA GLU A 132 -9.57 5.14 -8.26
C GLU A 132 -9.28 3.96 -9.18
N ALA A 133 -9.77 4.02 -10.42
CA ALA A 133 -9.46 3.01 -11.45
C ALA A 133 -7.94 2.89 -11.66
N LEU A 134 -7.24 4.02 -11.84
CA LEU A 134 -5.78 4.03 -12.00
C LEU A 134 -5.06 3.46 -10.78
N LEU A 135 -5.47 3.86 -9.57
CA LEU A 135 -4.85 3.38 -8.33
C LEU A 135 -5.04 1.86 -8.16
N ARG A 136 -6.21 1.32 -8.51
CA ARG A 136 -6.48 -0.13 -8.49
C ARG A 136 -5.65 -0.91 -9.49
N ARG A 137 -5.49 -0.40 -10.72
CA ARG A 137 -4.60 -1.02 -11.73
C ARG A 137 -3.16 -1.07 -11.23
N CYS A 138 -2.65 0.06 -10.73
CA CYS A 138 -1.33 0.14 -10.13
C CYS A 138 -1.19 -0.87 -8.98
N ALA A 139 -2.14 -0.88 -8.04
CA ALA A 139 -2.12 -1.78 -6.90
C ALA A 139 -2.08 -3.27 -7.33
N PHE A 140 -2.86 -3.67 -8.33
CA PHE A 140 -2.84 -5.03 -8.85
C PHE A 140 -1.47 -5.41 -9.40
N TRP A 141 -0.92 -4.62 -10.31
CA TRP A 141 0.36 -4.93 -10.94
C TRP A 141 1.52 -4.91 -9.94
N GLN A 142 1.45 -4.05 -8.92
CA GLN A 142 2.39 -4.03 -7.80
C GLN A 142 2.38 -5.33 -7.00
N LEU A 143 1.19 -5.86 -6.71
CA LEU A 143 1.04 -7.13 -5.99
C LEU A 143 1.44 -8.30 -6.88
N TYR A 144 1.05 -8.32 -8.16
CA TYR A 144 1.43 -9.35 -9.11
C TYR A 144 2.95 -9.49 -9.22
N ALA A 145 3.65 -8.38 -9.47
CA ALA A 145 5.11 -8.37 -9.53
C ALA A 145 5.77 -8.70 -8.18
N GLY A 146 5.18 -8.22 -7.08
CA GLY A 146 5.63 -8.52 -5.72
C GLY A 146 5.56 -10.01 -5.38
N ASP A 147 4.47 -10.69 -5.75
CA ASP A 147 4.25 -12.12 -5.55
C ASP A 147 5.32 -12.96 -6.25
N LYS A 148 5.58 -12.67 -7.53
CA LYS A 148 6.67 -13.33 -8.30
C LYS A 148 8.05 -13.07 -7.70
N SER A 149 8.31 -11.84 -7.26
CA SER A 149 9.58 -11.46 -6.65
C SER A 149 9.81 -12.20 -5.32
N LEU A 150 8.78 -12.32 -4.48
CA LEU A 150 8.88 -13.07 -3.23
C LEU A 150 9.08 -14.56 -3.47
N ALA A 151 8.46 -15.13 -4.51
CA ALA A 151 8.68 -16.52 -4.87
C ALA A 151 10.12 -16.78 -5.31
N VAL A 152 10.67 -15.95 -6.20
CA VAL A 152 12.05 -16.11 -6.71
C VAL A 152 13.09 -15.82 -5.64
N LEU A 153 12.95 -14.71 -4.90
CA LEU A 153 14.01 -14.22 -3.99
C LEU A 153 13.96 -14.86 -2.60
N ARG A 154 12.81 -15.40 -2.19
CA ARG A 154 12.58 -15.88 -0.82
C ARG A 154 11.98 -17.29 -0.77
N SER A 155 11.82 -17.96 -1.91
CA SER A 155 11.20 -19.28 -2.01
C SER A 155 9.80 -19.34 -1.39
N MET A 156 9.07 -18.22 -1.44
CA MET A 156 7.69 -18.17 -0.96
C MET A 156 6.74 -18.79 -2.00
N PRO A 157 5.61 -19.38 -1.59
CA PRO A 157 4.61 -19.84 -2.54
C PRO A 157 4.09 -18.69 -3.38
N ILE A 158 3.95 -18.91 -4.69
CA ILE A 158 3.22 -18.00 -5.58
C ILE A 158 1.73 -18.10 -5.23
N VAL A 159 1.05 -16.96 -5.12
CA VAL A 159 -0.36 -16.89 -4.72
C VAL A 159 -1.25 -16.35 -5.85
N ILE A 160 -0.69 -15.57 -6.79
CA ILE A 160 -1.44 -15.00 -7.91
C ILE A 160 -1.05 -15.73 -9.20
N TYR A 161 -1.89 -16.63 -9.70
CA TYR A 161 -1.65 -17.30 -10.99
C TYR A 161 -2.69 -16.88 -12.02
N ASP A 162 -2.30 -16.84 -13.29
CA ASP A 162 -3.19 -16.45 -14.38
C ASP A 162 -4.42 -17.37 -14.48
N HIS A 163 -4.25 -18.66 -14.22
CA HIS A 163 -5.33 -19.65 -14.22
C HIS A 163 -6.30 -19.55 -13.02
N MET A 164 -6.01 -18.68 -12.03
CA MET A 164 -6.93 -18.42 -10.92
C MET A 164 -8.12 -17.56 -11.34
N PHE A 165 -8.04 -16.92 -12.50
CA PHE A 165 -9.05 -16.01 -13.02
C PHE A 165 -9.70 -16.66 -14.25
N GLU A 166 -11.01 -16.91 -14.20
CA GLU A 166 -11.74 -17.61 -15.27
C GLU A 166 -11.54 -16.94 -16.64
N ASP A 167 -11.59 -15.61 -16.67
CA ASP A 167 -11.38 -14.79 -17.87
C ASP A 167 -9.93 -14.32 -18.05
N GLY A 168 -9.01 -14.82 -17.21
CA GLY A 168 -7.64 -14.34 -17.14
C GLY A 168 -7.50 -12.94 -16.51
N ILE A 169 -6.32 -12.34 -16.71
CA ILE A 169 -6.02 -10.98 -16.25
C ILE A 169 -6.32 -10.02 -17.40
N THR A 170 -7.29 -9.13 -17.22
CA THR A 170 -7.73 -8.16 -18.24
C THR A 170 -7.36 -6.71 -17.92
N THR A 171 -6.99 -6.43 -16.67
CA THR A 171 -6.55 -5.10 -16.19
C THR A 171 -5.35 -4.57 -16.98
N ALA A 172 -5.47 -3.36 -17.53
CA ALA A 172 -4.50 -2.80 -18.50
C ALA A 172 -4.00 -1.39 -18.15
#